data_AF-A0A2D5VVX0-F1
#
_entry.id   AF-A0A2D5VVX0-F1
#
_cell.length_a   1.000
_cell.length_b   1.000
_cell.length_c   1.000
_cell.angle_alpha   90.00
_cell.angle_beta   90.00
_cell.angle_gamma   90.00
#
_symmetry.space_group_name_H-M   'P 1'
#
loop_
_entity.id
_entity.type
_entity.pdbx_description
1 polymer ?
#
loop_
_entity_poly.entity_id
_entity_poly.type
_entity_poly.pdbx_seq_one_letter_code
_entity_poly.pdbx_strand_id
1 'polypeptide(L)'
;MTPIRFVILLTCSVFEVFGGVAGFEIAVTNRAMVQRCVTSNDARNIAVGMPGGFNYTFDPVRCRLDAVWFGAFLDYRNEATGRGGGKVPILGAKQSVGSEEVPLRVGDAQREPKAIEFEGYRKEPATGTPTFLFRVDDVAIEQRVLSFGDDQVLIELLFPDKNHPRCYYKTDPLAVTSIELSENLQLLDRGVIHIPAGEQWAQIRIRLKPSQQPFVRQRPITDGQRLYALYCMSCHTLDGSKRIGPSFVELWAQERKVIRDGVSQTVQTDEHYIRESILQPQAAIVQGYENASPMVEYREILSSEQMDSIVNFLMEQKPREREALHKLESTP
;
A
#
# COMPACT_ATOMS: atom_id res chain seq x y z
N MET A 1 40.63 -2.07 -68.63
CA MET A 1 40.41 -3.52 -68.47
C MET A 1 40.54 -3.85 -67.00
N THR A 2 39.52 -4.50 -66.45
CA THR A 2 39.37 -4.92 -65.05
C THR A 2 40.47 -5.89 -64.60
N PRO A 3 40.71 -5.97 -63.27
CA PRO A 3 40.69 -7.27 -62.65
C PRO A 3 39.77 -7.32 -61.41
N ILE A 4 39.05 -8.43 -61.34
CA ILE A 4 38.23 -8.88 -60.21
C ILE A 4 39.15 -9.44 -59.13
N ARG A 5 38.88 -9.18 -57.84
CA ARG A 5 39.23 -10.10 -56.74
C ARG A 5 38.24 -9.99 -55.56
N PHE A 6 37.75 -11.15 -55.17
CA PHE A 6 36.87 -11.47 -54.04
C PHE A 6 37.44 -11.03 -52.68
N VAL A 7 36.59 -10.51 -51.77
CA VAL A 7 36.78 -10.62 -50.32
C VAL A 7 35.44 -10.84 -49.60
N ILE A 8 35.20 -12.11 -49.27
CA ILE A 8 34.68 -12.70 -48.02
C ILE A 8 33.62 -11.89 -47.23
N LEU A 9 32.39 -12.41 -47.26
CA LEU A 9 31.36 -12.23 -46.24
C LEU A 9 31.79 -12.89 -44.92
N LEU A 10 31.93 -12.12 -43.85
CA LEU A 10 31.87 -12.62 -42.47
C LEU A 10 31.26 -11.54 -41.55
N THR A 11 30.00 -11.80 -41.21
CA THR A 11 29.28 -11.52 -39.97
C THR A 11 29.98 -10.65 -38.92
N CYS A 12 29.34 -9.53 -38.55
CA CYS A 12 29.12 -9.24 -37.14
C CYS A 12 27.84 -8.43 -36.95
N SER A 13 27.05 -8.98 -36.05
CA SER A 13 25.71 -8.61 -35.60
C SER A 13 25.73 -7.46 -34.60
N VAL A 14 24.53 -6.94 -34.36
CA VAL A 14 24.10 -6.14 -33.20
C VAL A 14 24.46 -4.65 -33.25
N PHE A 15 23.63 -3.88 -33.96
CA PHE A 15 23.23 -2.57 -33.46
C PHE A 15 21.92 -2.78 -32.67
N GLU A 16 22.03 -2.91 -31.35
CA GLU A 16 20.93 -2.62 -30.45
C GLU A 16 20.60 -1.15 -30.58
N VAL A 17 19.48 -0.87 -31.25
CA VAL A 17 18.86 0.44 -31.24
C VAL A 17 18.25 0.63 -29.86
N PHE A 18 18.97 1.33 -28.97
CA PHE A 18 18.39 2.01 -27.82
C PHE A 18 17.41 3.09 -28.31
N GLY A 19 16.21 2.66 -28.69
CA GLY A 19 15.08 3.52 -29.02
C GLY A 19 14.36 3.96 -27.75
N GLY A 20 15.00 4.82 -26.96
CA GLY A 20 14.32 5.54 -25.88
C GLY A 20 13.36 6.55 -26.50
N VAL A 21 12.07 6.22 -26.55
CA VAL A 21 11.03 7.25 -26.69
C VAL A 21 11.01 7.98 -25.35
N ALA A 22 11.52 9.20 -25.29
CA ALA A 22 11.26 10.10 -24.17
C ALA A 22 9.75 10.41 -24.17
N GLY A 23 8.98 9.57 -23.49
CA GLY A 23 7.53 9.57 -23.51
C GLY A 23 6.94 10.42 -22.40
N PHE A 24 5.79 11.04 -22.65
CA PHE A 24 4.99 11.78 -21.67
C PHE A 24 4.37 10.89 -20.57
N GLU A 25 4.93 9.71 -20.34
CA GLU A 25 4.50 8.76 -19.33
C GLU A 25 4.95 9.22 -17.94
N ILE A 26 4.03 9.18 -16.97
CA ILE A 26 4.41 9.34 -15.57
C ILE A 26 4.87 7.97 -15.05
N ALA A 27 6.17 7.77 -14.95
CA ALA A 27 6.75 6.55 -14.41
C ALA A 27 6.71 6.55 -12.87
N VAL A 28 6.06 5.53 -12.31
CA VAL A 28 6.05 5.30 -10.86
C VAL A 28 7.28 4.47 -10.50
N THR A 29 8.23 5.07 -9.78
CA THR A 29 9.51 4.43 -9.46
C THR A 29 9.47 3.85 -8.05
N ASN A 30 10.12 4.51 -7.08
CA ASN A 30 10.32 4.02 -5.72
C ASN A 30 9.19 4.38 -4.74
N ARG A 31 8.43 5.44 -5.05
CA ARG A 31 7.38 6.02 -4.21
C ARG A 31 6.08 6.15 -4.99
N ALA A 32 4.96 6.10 -4.27
CA ALA A 32 3.65 6.32 -4.85
C ALA A 32 3.53 7.75 -5.38
N MET A 33 2.93 7.86 -6.56
CA MET A 33 2.64 9.11 -7.21
C MET A 33 1.15 9.40 -7.12
N VAL A 34 0.80 10.65 -6.85
CA VAL A 34 -0.60 11.09 -6.76
C VAL A 34 -0.78 12.21 -7.75
N GLN A 35 -1.68 12.00 -8.72
CA GLN A 35 -1.97 12.94 -9.79
C GLN A 35 -3.46 13.27 -9.82
N ARG A 36 -3.79 14.56 -9.86
CA ARG A 36 -5.15 15.01 -10.19
C ARG A 36 -5.29 14.98 -11.70
N CYS A 37 -6.21 14.20 -12.21
CA CYS A 37 -6.43 14.09 -13.65
C CYS A 37 -7.84 13.56 -13.95
N VAL A 38 -8.24 13.72 -15.21
CA VAL A 38 -9.50 13.16 -15.71
C VAL A 38 -9.16 11.85 -16.42
N THR A 39 -9.42 10.71 -15.78
CA THR A 39 -9.14 9.37 -16.35
C THR A 39 -10.39 8.68 -16.92
N SER A 40 -11.58 9.13 -16.52
CA SER A 40 -12.89 8.62 -16.95
C SER A 40 -13.82 9.78 -17.33
N ASN A 41 -15.12 9.51 -17.45
CA ASN A 41 -16.13 10.52 -17.80
C ASN A 41 -16.58 11.36 -16.59
N ASP A 42 -16.25 10.91 -15.37
CA ASP A 42 -16.50 11.66 -14.13
C ASP A 42 -15.33 12.62 -13.84
N ALA A 43 -15.64 13.70 -13.10
CA ALA A 43 -14.73 14.81 -12.80
C ALA A 43 -13.39 14.39 -12.16
N ARG A 44 -12.44 15.34 -12.11
CA ARG A 44 -11.02 15.20 -11.68
C ARG A 44 -10.76 14.19 -10.54
N ASN A 45 -10.66 12.92 -10.90
CA ASN A 45 -10.26 11.83 -10.02
C ASN A 45 -8.83 12.06 -9.49
N ILE A 46 -8.52 11.37 -8.41
CA ILE A 46 -7.16 11.24 -7.89
C ILE A 46 -6.62 9.92 -8.40
N ALA A 47 -5.74 9.96 -9.40
CA ALA A 47 -5.01 8.79 -9.82
C ALA A 47 -3.81 8.59 -8.87
N VAL A 48 -3.66 7.37 -8.38
CA VAL A 48 -2.54 6.96 -7.55
C VAL A 48 -1.81 5.84 -8.24
N GLY A 49 -0.52 6.08 -8.51
CA GLY A 49 0.36 5.09 -9.07
C GLY A 49 1.22 4.51 -7.96
N MET A 50 1.14 3.21 -7.71
CA MET A 50 1.93 2.55 -6.66
C MET A 50 3.17 1.86 -7.23
N PRO A 51 4.28 1.87 -6.49
CA PRO A 51 5.33 0.86 -6.59
C PRO A 51 4.84 -0.53 -7.00
N GLY A 52 5.49 -1.16 -7.99
CA GLY A 52 5.13 -2.51 -8.45
C GLY A 52 4.02 -2.56 -9.50
N GLY A 53 3.56 -1.40 -9.99
CA GLY A 53 2.63 -1.30 -11.12
C GLY A 53 1.18 -1.62 -10.74
N PHE A 54 0.82 -1.60 -9.47
CA PHE A 54 -0.57 -1.50 -9.04
C PHE A 54 -0.97 -0.03 -9.00
N ASN A 55 -2.09 0.33 -9.61
CA ASN A 55 -2.53 1.72 -9.69
C ASN A 55 -4.04 1.78 -9.48
N TYR A 56 -4.55 2.94 -9.06
CA TYR A 56 -5.98 3.12 -8.84
C TYR A 56 -6.44 4.56 -8.99
N THR A 57 -7.75 4.75 -9.10
CA THR A 57 -8.40 6.06 -9.07
C THR A 57 -9.33 6.16 -7.87
N PHE A 58 -9.20 7.23 -7.10
CA PHE A 58 -10.12 7.61 -6.04
C PHE A 58 -11.02 8.75 -6.52
N ASP A 59 -12.33 8.60 -6.34
CA ASP A 59 -13.35 9.60 -6.64
C ASP A 59 -13.55 10.48 -5.38
N PRO A 60 -13.11 11.76 -5.40
CA PRO A 60 -13.25 12.66 -4.27
C PRO A 60 -14.68 13.23 -4.11
N VAL A 61 -15.56 13.09 -5.09
CA VAL A 61 -16.95 13.56 -4.98
C VAL A 61 -17.77 12.55 -4.19
N ARG A 62 -17.56 11.26 -4.47
CA ARG A 62 -18.30 10.15 -3.85
C ARG A 62 -17.52 9.41 -2.76
N CYS A 63 -16.27 9.83 -2.52
CA CYS A 63 -15.34 9.23 -1.56
C CYS A 63 -15.22 7.71 -1.71
N ARG A 64 -14.87 7.25 -2.92
CA ARG A 64 -14.80 5.82 -3.24
C ARG A 64 -13.58 5.45 -4.08
N LEU A 65 -13.20 4.18 -4.01
CA LEU A 65 -12.28 3.57 -4.96
C LEU A 65 -13.03 3.31 -6.28
N ASP A 66 -12.72 4.06 -7.32
CA ASP A 66 -13.45 4.01 -8.59
C ASP A 66 -12.97 2.85 -9.48
N ALA A 67 -11.66 2.70 -9.63
CA ALA A 67 -11.06 1.66 -10.46
C ALA A 67 -9.63 1.34 -10.04
N VAL A 68 -9.16 0.17 -10.46
CA VAL A 68 -7.76 -0.25 -10.35
C VAL A 68 -7.23 -0.66 -11.71
N TRP A 69 -5.92 -0.61 -11.89
CA TRP A 69 -5.26 -1.21 -13.04
C TRP A 69 -3.86 -1.68 -12.69
N PHE A 70 -3.38 -2.63 -13.49
CA PHE A 70 -2.01 -3.13 -13.37
C PHE A 70 -1.18 -2.78 -14.61
N GLY A 71 0.09 -2.45 -14.40
CA GLY A 71 1.04 -2.04 -15.43
C GLY A 71 1.43 -0.57 -15.34
N ALA A 72 1.68 0.05 -16.50
CA ALA A 72 2.06 1.45 -16.60
C ALA A 72 0.98 2.40 -16.05
N PHE A 73 1.41 3.53 -15.48
CA PHE A 73 0.52 4.41 -14.71
C PHE A 73 -0.36 5.28 -15.62
N LEU A 74 0.18 6.37 -16.19
CA LEU A 74 -0.59 7.33 -16.99
C LEU A 74 0.24 7.90 -18.14
N ASP A 75 -0.41 8.16 -19.29
CA ASP A 75 0.15 9.02 -20.35
C ASP A 75 -0.33 10.46 -20.14
N TYR A 76 0.59 11.34 -19.75
CA TYR A 76 0.28 12.73 -19.41
C TYR A 76 0.38 13.70 -20.59
N ARG A 77 0.56 13.20 -21.82
CA ARG A 77 0.77 14.02 -23.03
C ARG A 77 -0.27 15.11 -23.21
N ASN A 78 -1.54 14.76 -23.06
CA ASN A 78 -2.66 15.68 -23.30
C ASN A 78 -2.68 16.84 -22.29
N GLU A 79 -2.24 16.61 -21.06
CA GLU A 79 -2.11 17.64 -20.03
C GLU A 79 -0.82 18.46 -20.25
N ALA A 80 0.27 17.81 -20.64
CA ALA A 80 1.58 18.44 -20.82
C ALA A 80 1.68 19.34 -22.07
N THR A 81 0.91 19.06 -23.13
CA THR A 81 1.00 19.78 -24.42
C THR A 81 -0.23 20.65 -24.72
N GLY A 82 -1.26 20.61 -23.88
CA GLY A 82 -2.52 21.34 -24.04
C GLY A 82 -2.68 22.54 -23.10
N ARG A 83 -3.91 23.08 -23.01
CA ARG A 83 -4.28 24.11 -22.01
C ARG A 83 -4.66 23.51 -20.63
N GLY A 84 -4.35 22.24 -20.42
CA GLY A 84 -4.78 21.45 -19.26
C GLY A 84 -6.26 21.06 -19.30
N GLY A 85 -6.65 20.08 -18.47
CA GLY A 85 -8.03 19.58 -18.36
C GLY A 85 -8.43 18.53 -19.41
N GLY A 86 -7.44 17.95 -20.09
CA GLY A 86 -7.64 16.88 -21.05
C GLY A 86 -7.79 15.51 -20.36
N LYS A 87 -8.42 14.55 -21.04
CA LYS A 87 -8.46 13.17 -20.56
C LYS A 87 -7.04 12.59 -20.59
N VAL A 88 -6.62 12.03 -19.46
CA VAL A 88 -5.33 11.35 -19.26
C VAL A 88 -5.53 9.85 -19.43
N PRO A 89 -4.98 9.22 -20.48
CA PRO A 89 -5.11 7.79 -20.68
C PRO A 89 -4.48 6.96 -19.56
N ILE A 90 -5.23 5.94 -19.10
CA ILE A 90 -4.70 4.84 -18.30
C ILE A 90 -3.95 3.89 -19.25
N LEU A 91 -2.71 3.55 -18.91
CA LEU A 91 -1.83 2.73 -19.76
C LEU A 91 -1.89 1.23 -19.45
N GLY A 92 -2.40 0.84 -18.28
CA GLY A 92 -2.49 -0.56 -17.87
C GLY A 92 -3.89 -1.18 -18.01
N ALA A 93 -4.01 -2.44 -17.58
CA ALA A 93 -5.24 -3.22 -17.67
C ALA A 93 -6.24 -2.78 -16.58
N LYS A 94 -7.20 -1.93 -16.97
CA LYS A 94 -8.22 -1.39 -16.07
C LYS A 94 -9.26 -2.44 -15.68
N GLN A 95 -9.58 -2.49 -14.40
CA GLN A 95 -10.58 -3.35 -13.81
C GLN A 95 -11.47 -2.56 -12.86
N SER A 96 -12.74 -2.96 -12.78
CA SER A 96 -13.62 -2.51 -11.71
C SER A 96 -13.20 -3.18 -10.41
N VAL A 97 -13.16 -2.41 -9.32
CA VAL A 97 -13.01 -2.97 -7.96
C VAL A 97 -14.34 -3.37 -7.34
N GLY A 98 -15.45 -3.14 -8.06
CA GLY A 98 -16.78 -3.38 -7.55
C GLY A 98 -17.08 -2.54 -6.31
N SER A 99 -16.77 -1.25 -6.29
CA SER A 99 -17.34 -0.37 -5.27
C SER A 99 -18.62 0.24 -5.83
N GLU A 100 -19.70 0.27 -5.04
CA GLU A 100 -20.91 1.00 -5.43
C GLU A 100 -20.60 2.50 -5.60
N GLU A 101 -21.52 3.25 -6.23
CA GLU A 101 -21.37 4.69 -6.43
C GLU A 101 -21.12 5.45 -5.13
N VAL A 102 -21.74 4.98 -4.05
CA VAL A 102 -21.43 5.41 -2.69
C VAL A 102 -21.28 4.12 -1.90
N PRO A 103 -20.09 3.71 -1.44
CA PRO A 103 -19.92 2.43 -0.79
C PRO A 103 -20.24 2.48 0.72
N LEU A 104 -19.99 3.61 1.38
CA LEU A 104 -20.21 3.73 2.83
C LEU A 104 -21.66 4.12 3.17
N ARG A 105 -22.22 3.47 4.18
CA ARG A 105 -23.56 3.75 4.75
C ARG A 105 -23.45 3.87 6.26
N VAL A 106 -24.20 4.78 6.86
CA VAL A 106 -24.19 5.04 8.31
C VAL A 106 -25.51 4.63 8.93
N GLY A 107 -25.48 3.76 9.95
CA GLY A 107 -26.63 3.29 10.73
C GLY A 107 -27.53 2.25 10.06
N ASP A 108 -27.75 2.36 8.74
CA ASP A 108 -28.60 1.47 7.93
C ASP A 108 -27.99 1.25 6.55
N ALA A 109 -27.84 -0.02 6.15
CA ALA A 109 -27.25 -0.43 4.87
C ALA A 109 -28.03 0.03 3.62
N GLN A 110 -29.32 0.33 3.75
CA GLN A 110 -30.18 0.78 2.65
C GLN A 110 -30.33 2.30 2.58
N ARG A 111 -29.87 3.03 3.61
CA ARG A 111 -30.04 4.48 3.71
C ARG A 111 -28.88 5.19 3.01
N GLU A 112 -29.17 5.81 1.87
CA GLU A 112 -28.20 6.68 1.20
C GLU A 112 -27.69 7.80 2.14
N PRO A 113 -26.38 8.13 2.09
CA PRO A 113 -25.85 9.25 2.85
C PRO A 113 -26.51 10.58 2.46
N LYS A 114 -26.72 11.44 3.45
CA LYS A 114 -27.20 12.81 3.27
C LYS A 114 -26.06 13.77 2.96
N ALA A 115 -24.87 13.51 3.51
CA ALA A 115 -23.68 14.33 3.32
C ALA A 115 -22.44 13.45 3.10
N ILE A 116 -21.64 13.83 2.09
CA ILE A 116 -20.34 13.24 1.78
C ILE A 116 -19.37 14.39 1.58
N GLU A 117 -18.30 14.43 2.36
CA GLU A 117 -17.34 15.54 2.36
C GLU A 117 -15.92 15.01 2.24
N PHE A 118 -15.24 15.33 1.15
CA PHE A 118 -13.82 15.02 0.99
C PHE A 118 -12.96 16.10 1.65
N GLU A 119 -12.20 15.71 2.66
CA GLU A 119 -11.38 16.62 3.49
C GLU A 119 -9.92 16.70 3.01
N GLY A 120 -9.51 15.83 2.07
CA GLY A 120 -8.18 15.85 1.47
C GLY A 120 -7.47 14.50 1.55
N TYR A 121 -6.15 14.54 1.44
CA TYR A 121 -5.31 13.37 1.68
C TYR A 121 -3.98 13.78 2.31
N ARG A 122 -3.37 12.87 3.06
CA ARG A 122 -1.99 12.99 3.56
C ARG A 122 -1.14 11.96 2.85
N LYS A 123 0.09 12.30 2.51
CA LYS A 123 1.05 11.35 1.94
C LYS A 123 2.03 10.92 3.03
N GLU A 124 2.24 9.62 3.14
CA GLU A 124 3.30 9.09 4.00
C GLU A 124 4.68 9.50 3.43
N PRO A 125 5.54 10.20 4.20
CA PRO A 125 6.78 10.76 3.68
C PRO A 125 7.72 9.77 2.96
N ALA A 126 7.98 8.56 3.47
CA ALA A 126 8.92 7.69 2.75
C ALA A 126 8.32 7.03 1.52
N THR A 127 7.04 6.68 1.56
CA THR A 127 6.44 5.84 0.51
C THR A 127 5.68 6.64 -0.51
N GLY A 128 5.21 7.84 -0.15
CA GLY A 128 4.27 8.61 -0.95
C GLY A 128 2.83 8.09 -0.91
N THR A 129 2.56 6.95 -0.24
CA THR A 129 1.23 6.33 -0.20
C THR A 129 0.23 7.31 0.41
N PRO A 130 -0.89 7.61 -0.27
CA PRO A 130 -1.89 8.51 0.26
C PRO A 130 -2.84 7.81 1.23
N THR A 131 -3.20 8.52 2.29
CA THR A 131 -4.38 8.25 3.12
C THR A 131 -5.40 9.34 2.80
N PHE A 132 -6.58 8.94 2.30
CA PHE A 132 -7.69 9.83 2.00
C PHE A 132 -8.50 10.11 3.25
N LEU A 133 -8.94 11.36 3.41
CA LEU A 133 -9.70 11.83 4.56
C LEU A 133 -11.05 12.33 4.07
N PHE A 134 -12.11 11.81 4.67
CA PHE A 134 -13.46 12.23 4.30
C PHE A 134 -14.47 11.94 5.41
N ARG A 135 -15.67 12.50 5.24
CA ARG A 135 -16.82 12.28 6.12
C ARG A 135 -18.01 11.74 5.34
N VAL A 136 -18.78 10.88 5.99
CA VAL A 136 -20.09 10.40 5.54
C VAL A 136 -21.06 10.52 6.70
N ASP A 137 -22.12 11.33 6.56
CA ASP A 137 -23.11 11.60 7.62
C ASP A 137 -22.47 11.85 9.01
N ASP A 138 -21.51 12.79 9.08
CA ASP A 138 -20.76 13.17 10.29
C ASP A 138 -19.82 12.09 10.88
N VAL A 139 -19.70 10.93 10.25
CA VAL A 139 -18.66 9.93 10.60
C VAL A 139 -17.39 10.27 9.85
N ALA A 140 -16.28 10.46 10.55
CA ALA A 140 -14.96 10.66 9.95
C ALA A 140 -14.31 9.33 9.58
N ILE A 141 -13.72 9.25 8.39
CA ILE A 141 -13.06 8.06 7.86
C ILE A 141 -11.71 8.46 7.27
N GLU A 142 -10.68 7.66 7.58
CA GLU A 142 -9.42 7.66 6.85
C GLU A 142 -9.32 6.37 6.02
N GLN A 143 -9.07 6.49 4.71
CA GLN A 143 -8.99 5.35 3.80
C GLN A 143 -7.60 5.19 3.19
N ARG A 144 -7.08 3.96 3.22
CA ARG A 144 -5.87 3.55 2.49
C ARG A 144 -6.19 2.40 1.53
N VAL A 145 -5.50 2.36 0.40
CA VAL A 145 -5.66 1.31 -0.61
C VAL A 145 -4.29 0.71 -0.95
N LEU A 146 -4.20 -0.62 -0.86
CA LEU A 146 -2.99 -1.41 -1.07
C LEU A 146 -3.28 -2.61 -1.98
N SER A 147 -2.25 -3.30 -2.45
CA SER A 147 -2.35 -4.55 -3.21
C SER A 147 -1.22 -5.50 -2.81
N PHE A 148 -1.55 -6.78 -2.64
CA PHE A 148 -0.63 -7.83 -2.20
C PHE A 148 -0.48 -8.97 -3.21
N GLY A 149 -1.25 -8.91 -4.30
CA GLY A 149 -1.37 -9.97 -5.29
C GLY A 149 -1.86 -9.39 -6.61
N ASP A 150 -1.69 -10.14 -7.69
CA ASP A 150 -2.03 -9.70 -9.05
C ASP A 150 -3.54 -9.63 -9.28
N ASP A 151 -4.29 -10.16 -8.33
CA ASP A 151 -5.73 -10.11 -8.24
C ASP A 151 -6.21 -9.59 -6.88
N GLN A 152 -5.34 -9.07 -6.00
CA GLN A 152 -5.77 -8.66 -4.64
C GLN A 152 -5.68 -7.16 -4.42
N VAL A 153 -6.75 -6.60 -3.87
CA VAL A 153 -6.84 -5.20 -3.42
C VAL A 153 -7.29 -5.19 -1.96
N LEU A 154 -6.60 -4.41 -1.14
CA LEU A 154 -6.99 -4.14 0.24
C LEU A 154 -7.48 -2.70 0.36
N ILE A 155 -8.68 -2.55 0.93
CA ILE A 155 -9.25 -1.28 1.36
C ILE A 155 -9.20 -1.28 2.89
N GLU A 156 -8.48 -0.32 3.45
CA GLU A 156 -8.45 -0.10 4.91
C GLU A 156 -9.22 1.16 5.24
N LEU A 157 -10.10 1.06 6.22
CA LEU A 157 -10.84 2.18 6.78
C LEU A 157 -10.49 2.29 8.27
N LEU A 158 -10.09 3.49 8.67
CA LEU A 158 -9.91 3.89 10.07
C LEU A 158 -11.03 4.87 10.44
N PHE A 159 -11.71 4.60 11.55
CA PHE A 159 -12.67 5.50 12.19
C PHE A 159 -11.99 6.16 13.41
N PRO A 160 -11.55 7.43 13.31
CA PRO A 160 -10.81 8.08 14.39
C PRO A 160 -11.62 8.26 15.68
N ASP A 161 -12.94 8.43 15.55
CA ASP A 161 -13.86 8.56 16.68
C ASP A 161 -14.56 7.23 16.96
N LYS A 162 -14.35 6.66 18.15
CA LYS A 162 -14.99 5.41 18.62
C LYS A 162 -16.50 5.54 18.88
N ASN A 163 -17.04 6.75 18.91
CA ASN A 163 -18.47 6.97 19.16
C ASN A 163 -19.32 6.97 17.89
N HIS A 164 -18.78 6.47 16.77
CA HIS A 164 -19.55 6.35 15.54
C HIS A 164 -20.62 5.24 15.63
N PRO A 165 -21.80 5.42 15.00
CA PRO A 165 -22.78 4.36 14.87
C PRO A 165 -22.24 3.24 13.98
N ARG A 166 -22.90 2.08 13.97
CA ARG A 166 -22.58 1.01 13.02
C ARG A 166 -22.59 1.54 11.57
N CYS A 167 -21.69 1.02 10.76
CA CYS A 167 -21.53 1.41 9.36
C CYS A 167 -21.66 0.18 8.46
N TYR A 168 -21.80 0.42 7.16
CA TYR A 168 -21.76 -0.63 6.16
C TYR A 168 -20.89 -0.19 4.98
N TYR A 169 -20.14 -1.12 4.41
CA TYR A 169 -19.42 -0.93 3.16
C TYR A 169 -20.03 -1.82 2.08
N LYS A 170 -20.43 -1.22 0.96
CA LYS A 170 -21.08 -1.90 -0.16
C LYS A 170 -20.11 -2.10 -1.30
N THR A 171 -19.94 -3.34 -1.69
CA THR A 171 -19.24 -3.78 -2.89
C THR A 171 -20.24 -4.33 -3.90
N ASP A 172 -19.99 -4.17 -5.19
CA ASP A 172 -20.59 -4.95 -6.27
C ASP A 172 -20.00 -6.37 -6.26
N PRO A 173 -20.76 -7.39 -5.80
CA PRO A 173 -20.27 -8.76 -5.68
C PRO A 173 -20.02 -9.41 -7.05
N LEU A 174 -20.49 -8.83 -8.16
CA LEU A 174 -20.27 -9.37 -9.50
C LEU A 174 -18.88 -9.01 -10.05
N ALA A 175 -18.21 -8.01 -9.48
CA ALA A 175 -16.89 -7.57 -9.93
C ALA A 175 -15.73 -8.36 -9.28
N VAL A 176 -15.98 -9.02 -8.15
CA VAL A 176 -14.95 -9.67 -7.30
C VAL A 176 -15.21 -11.18 -7.19
N THR A 177 -14.17 -11.98 -6.96
CA THR A 177 -14.24 -13.45 -6.82
C THR A 177 -14.37 -13.88 -5.37
N SER A 178 -13.73 -13.18 -4.44
CA SER A 178 -13.86 -13.40 -3.00
C SER A 178 -13.67 -12.10 -2.21
N ILE A 179 -14.19 -12.08 -0.98
CA ILE A 179 -14.01 -11.01 0.01
C ILE A 179 -13.54 -11.65 1.31
N GLU A 180 -12.45 -11.12 1.86
CA GLU A 180 -11.89 -11.48 3.17
C GLU A 180 -11.90 -10.22 4.05
N LEU A 181 -12.23 -10.38 5.34
CA LEU A 181 -12.50 -9.27 6.26
C LEU A 181 -11.64 -9.39 7.53
N SER A 182 -11.28 -8.26 8.15
CA SER A 182 -10.71 -8.26 9.52
C SER A 182 -11.68 -8.77 10.57
N GLU A 183 -11.16 -9.07 11.75
CA GLU A 183 -11.95 -9.46 12.92
C GLU A 183 -13.09 -8.46 13.18
N ASN A 184 -14.24 -8.95 13.65
CA ASN A 184 -15.48 -8.22 13.96
C ASN A 184 -16.34 -7.73 12.77
N LEU A 185 -15.81 -7.71 11.54
CA LEU A 185 -16.62 -7.40 10.36
C LEU A 185 -17.46 -8.61 9.95
N GLN A 186 -18.64 -8.35 9.38
CA GLN A 186 -19.54 -9.40 8.92
C GLN A 186 -19.98 -9.17 7.48
N LEU A 187 -19.77 -10.16 6.61
CA LEU A 187 -20.39 -10.15 5.29
C LEU A 187 -21.84 -10.62 5.44
N LEU A 188 -22.80 -9.71 5.23
CA LEU A 188 -24.22 -10.00 5.45
C LEU A 188 -24.83 -10.77 4.28
N ASP A 189 -24.79 -10.21 3.07
CA ASP A 189 -25.22 -10.84 1.82
C ASP A 189 -24.79 -9.96 0.62
N ARG A 190 -24.52 -10.58 -0.55
CA ARG A 190 -24.29 -9.91 -1.87
C ARG A 190 -23.43 -8.63 -1.82
N GLY A 191 -22.31 -8.66 -1.08
CA GLY A 191 -21.35 -7.55 -1.05
C GLY A 191 -21.65 -6.45 -0.03
N VAL A 192 -22.56 -6.67 0.94
CA VAL A 192 -22.78 -5.75 2.06
C VAL A 192 -21.95 -6.20 3.27
N ILE A 193 -20.98 -5.38 3.65
CA ILE A 193 -20.09 -5.61 4.79
C ILE A 193 -20.58 -4.75 5.96
N HIS A 194 -20.92 -5.37 7.07
CA HIS A 194 -21.28 -4.70 8.32
C HIS A 194 -20.03 -4.41 9.15
N ILE A 195 -19.91 -3.14 9.57
CA ILE A 195 -18.88 -2.62 10.46
C ILE A 195 -19.58 -2.24 11.77
N PRO A 196 -19.29 -2.91 12.90
CA PRO A 196 -19.94 -2.63 14.17
C PRO A 196 -19.78 -1.17 14.64
N ALA A 197 -20.67 -0.74 15.54
CA ALA A 197 -20.54 0.57 16.17
C ALA A 197 -19.25 0.63 17.01
N GLY A 198 -18.50 1.73 16.87
CA GLY A 198 -17.22 1.92 17.54
C GLY A 198 -16.05 1.04 17.06
N GLU A 199 -16.24 0.24 16.00
CA GLU A 199 -15.15 -0.50 15.36
C GLU A 199 -14.20 0.47 14.66
N GLN A 200 -12.98 0.59 15.17
CA GLN A 200 -12.04 1.57 14.66
C GLN A 200 -11.41 1.15 13.34
N TRP A 201 -11.26 -0.15 13.09
CA TRP A 201 -10.50 -0.66 11.96
C TRP A 201 -11.34 -1.64 11.15
N ALA A 202 -11.45 -1.34 9.86
CA ALA A 202 -12.10 -2.23 8.89
C ALA A 202 -11.13 -2.51 7.73
N GLN A 203 -10.69 -3.76 7.62
CA GLN A 203 -9.88 -4.24 6.50
C GLN A 203 -10.75 -5.10 5.59
N ILE A 204 -10.85 -4.68 4.33
CA ILE A 204 -11.67 -5.34 3.31
C ILE A 204 -10.73 -5.74 2.17
N ARG A 205 -10.42 -7.02 2.09
CA ARG A 205 -9.60 -7.60 1.04
C ARG A 205 -10.48 -8.22 -0.02
N ILE A 206 -10.42 -7.67 -1.23
CA ILE A 206 -11.16 -8.12 -2.39
C ILE A 206 -10.22 -8.80 -3.37
N ARG A 207 -10.61 -9.99 -3.82
CA ARG A 207 -9.97 -10.68 -4.94
C ARG A 207 -10.72 -10.36 -6.22
N LEU A 208 -10.03 -9.85 -7.23
CA LEU A 208 -10.56 -9.47 -8.53
C LEU A 208 -10.69 -10.70 -9.42
N LYS A 209 -11.52 -10.59 -10.45
CA LYS A 209 -11.49 -11.55 -11.56
C LYS A 209 -10.20 -11.37 -12.34
N PRO A 210 -9.54 -12.43 -12.84
CA PRO A 210 -8.35 -12.28 -13.67
C PRO A 210 -8.64 -11.41 -14.90
N SER A 211 -7.79 -10.41 -15.15
CA SER A 211 -7.87 -9.60 -16.36
C SER A 211 -7.42 -10.41 -17.58
N GLN A 212 -8.20 -10.36 -18.65
CA GLN A 212 -7.86 -10.94 -19.95
C GLN A 212 -7.01 -9.98 -20.82
N GLN A 213 -6.91 -8.70 -20.43
CA GLN A 213 -6.03 -7.77 -21.12
C GLN A 213 -4.58 -8.06 -20.75
N PRO A 214 -3.64 -8.10 -21.71
CA PRO A 214 -2.23 -8.28 -21.41
C PRO A 214 -1.70 -7.04 -20.68
N PHE A 215 -1.01 -7.26 -19.57
CA PHE A 215 -0.26 -6.24 -18.85
C PHE A 215 1.00 -6.85 -18.26
N VAL A 216 2.02 -6.03 -18.07
CA VAL A 216 3.21 -6.43 -17.31
C VAL A 216 3.05 -5.90 -15.90
N ARG A 217 2.70 -6.79 -14.96
CA ARG A 217 2.87 -6.47 -13.53
C ARG A 217 4.35 -6.50 -13.22
N GLN A 218 4.88 -5.41 -12.67
CA GLN A 218 6.24 -5.46 -12.16
C GLN A 218 6.26 -6.42 -10.97
N ARG A 219 7.33 -7.21 -10.85
CA ARG A 219 7.44 -8.22 -9.78
C ARG A 219 7.20 -7.59 -8.41
N PRO A 220 6.61 -8.35 -7.46
CA PRO A 220 6.49 -7.91 -6.07
C PRO A 220 7.83 -7.41 -5.55
N ILE A 221 7.79 -6.28 -4.85
CA ILE A 221 8.99 -5.71 -4.24
C ILE A 221 9.42 -6.64 -3.12
N THR A 222 10.60 -7.21 -3.25
CA THR A 222 11.30 -8.02 -2.24
C THR A 222 12.51 -7.29 -1.67
N ASP A 223 12.53 -5.96 -1.75
CA ASP A 223 13.55 -5.12 -1.12
C ASP A 223 13.12 -4.76 0.30
N GLY A 224 13.84 -5.23 1.31
CA GLY A 224 13.42 -5.13 2.70
C GLY A 224 13.36 -3.69 3.21
N GLN A 225 14.25 -2.81 2.73
CA GLN A 225 14.21 -1.38 3.07
C GLN A 225 12.92 -0.73 2.56
N ARG A 226 12.52 -1.06 1.32
CA ARG A 226 11.30 -0.55 0.72
C ARG A 226 10.05 -1.17 1.34
N LEU A 227 10.08 -2.46 1.69
CA LEU A 227 9.02 -3.10 2.45
C LEU A 227 8.84 -2.44 3.83
N TYR A 228 9.92 -2.11 4.52
CA TYR A 228 9.89 -1.38 5.78
C TYR A 228 9.21 -0.02 5.60
N ALA A 229 9.62 0.76 4.59
CA ALA A 229 9.01 2.05 4.30
C ALA A 229 7.50 1.90 4.08
N LEU A 230 7.09 0.93 3.25
CA LEU A 230 5.71 0.70 2.83
C LEU A 230 4.79 0.26 3.98
N TYR A 231 5.26 -0.67 4.80
CA TYR A 231 4.40 -1.42 5.70
C TYR A 231 4.64 -1.15 7.17
N CYS A 232 5.86 -0.76 7.56
CA CYS A 232 6.26 -0.73 8.97
C CYS A 232 6.53 0.69 9.47
N MET A 233 7.11 1.56 8.63
CA MET A 233 7.69 2.85 9.04
C MET A 233 6.66 3.85 9.57
N SER A 234 5.38 3.73 9.19
CA SER A 234 4.32 4.58 9.73
C SER A 234 4.13 4.42 11.24
N CYS A 235 4.47 3.24 11.78
CA CYS A 235 4.29 2.91 13.19
C CYS A 235 5.63 2.66 13.91
N HIS A 236 6.67 2.23 13.21
CA HIS A 236 7.98 1.89 13.76
C HIS A 236 9.08 2.79 13.19
N THR A 237 10.10 3.09 13.99
CA THR A 237 11.25 3.94 13.61
C THR A 237 12.55 3.13 13.63
N LEU A 238 13.62 3.67 13.03
CA LEU A 238 14.97 3.09 13.06
C LEU A 238 15.98 3.93 13.88
N ASP A 239 15.52 5.02 14.51
CA ASP A 239 16.38 6.02 15.16
C ASP A 239 16.26 6.06 16.69
N GLY A 240 15.44 5.17 17.27
CA GLY A 240 15.19 5.08 18.70
C GLY A 240 14.03 5.97 19.19
N SER A 241 13.45 6.81 18.32
CA SER A 241 12.28 7.61 18.70
C SER A 241 11.03 6.75 18.85
N LYS A 242 10.23 7.00 19.89
CA LYS A 242 8.98 6.28 20.14
C LYS A 242 7.86 6.79 19.25
N ARG A 243 7.01 5.89 18.74
CA ARG A 243 5.81 6.21 17.95
C ARG A 243 4.63 5.34 18.40
N ILE A 244 3.69 5.04 17.49
CA ILE A 244 2.56 4.12 17.73
C ILE A 244 3.10 2.74 18.12
N GLY A 245 4.15 2.27 17.43
CA GLY A 245 4.91 1.09 17.80
C GLY A 245 6.31 1.45 18.37
N PRO A 246 7.00 0.46 18.96
CA PRO A 246 8.38 0.62 19.42
C PRO A 246 9.36 0.81 18.26
N SER A 247 10.48 1.47 18.55
CA SER A 247 11.58 1.57 17.59
C SER A 247 12.24 0.21 17.38
N PHE A 248 12.69 -0.06 16.15
CA PHE A 248 13.43 -1.29 15.85
C PHE A 248 14.89 -1.26 16.33
N VAL A 249 15.41 -0.11 16.77
CA VAL A 249 16.68 -0.03 17.49
C VAL A 249 16.70 -0.98 18.70
N GLU A 250 15.55 -1.14 19.37
CA GLU A 250 15.42 -1.99 20.55
C GLU A 250 15.59 -3.49 20.23
N LEU A 251 15.41 -3.91 18.96
CA LEU A 251 15.66 -5.29 18.56
C LEU A 251 17.15 -5.66 18.67
N TRP A 252 18.06 -4.68 18.68
CA TRP A 252 19.49 -4.93 18.80
C TRP A 252 19.97 -5.14 20.24
N ALA A 253 19.09 -4.91 21.22
CA ALA A 253 19.36 -5.25 22.62
C ALA A 253 19.43 -6.77 22.85
N GLN A 254 19.06 -7.58 21.84
CA GLN A 254 18.96 -9.04 21.86
C GLN A 254 17.91 -9.61 22.82
N GLU A 255 17.45 -8.82 23.77
CA GLU A 255 16.37 -9.17 24.68
C GLU A 255 15.42 -7.99 24.90
N ARG A 256 14.14 -8.29 25.13
CA ARG A 256 13.17 -7.28 25.58
C ARG A 256 12.08 -7.87 26.45
N LYS A 257 11.44 -7.00 27.24
CA LYS A 257 10.27 -7.38 28.04
C LYS A 257 9.00 -7.24 27.24
N VAL A 258 8.18 -8.27 27.27
CA VAL A 258 6.85 -8.33 26.65
C VAL A 258 5.81 -8.84 27.65
N ILE A 259 4.55 -8.56 27.39
CA ILE A 259 3.38 -9.05 28.09
C ILE A 259 2.72 -10.12 27.21
N ARG A 260 2.53 -11.33 27.75
CA ARG A 260 1.66 -12.36 27.17
C ARG A 260 0.64 -12.79 28.20
N ASP A 261 -0.63 -12.83 27.83
CA ASP A 261 -1.73 -13.22 28.71
C ASP A 261 -1.73 -12.46 30.06
N GLY A 262 -1.32 -11.19 30.03
CA GLY A 262 -1.21 -10.32 31.22
C GLY A 262 0.05 -10.52 32.07
N VAL A 263 0.97 -11.40 31.68
CA VAL A 263 2.20 -11.69 32.43
C VAL A 263 3.43 -11.15 31.71
N SER A 264 4.28 -10.43 32.45
CA SER A 264 5.56 -9.91 31.95
C SER A 264 6.59 -11.02 31.84
N GLN A 265 7.25 -11.10 30.68
CA GLN A 265 8.32 -12.05 30.38
C GLN A 265 9.43 -11.37 29.58
N THR A 266 10.65 -11.90 29.70
CA THR A 266 11.78 -11.48 28.87
C THR A 266 11.92 -12.46 27.71
N VAL A 267 11.97 -11.96 26.48
CA VAL A 267 12.13 -12.76 25.25
C VAL A 267 13.38 -12.33 24.49
N GLN A 268 13.99 -13.26 23.76
CA GLN A 268 15.04 -12.95 22.79
C GLN A 268 14.43 -12.24 21.57
N THR A 269 15.11 -11.23 21.04
CA THR A 269 14.67 -10.49 19.85
C THR A 269 15.25 -11.09 18.57
N ASP A 270 15.05 -12.38 18.39
CA ASP A 270 15.54 -13.16 17.25
C ASP A 270 14.56 -13.18 16.06
N GLU A 271 14.94 -13.85 14.98
CA GLU A 271 14.11 -14.00 13.78
C GLU A 271 12.74 -14.62 14.10
N HIS A 272 12.69 -15.61 14.99
CA HIS A 272 11.44 -16.27 15.36
C HIS A 272 10.48 -15.28 16.04
N TYR A 273 10.99 -14.51 17.00
CA TYR A 273 10.21 -13.47 17.67
C TYR A 273 9.72 -12.38 16.70
N ILE A 274 10.58 -11.93 15.77
CA ILE A 274 10.20 -10.90 14.78
C ILE A 274 9.10 -11.45 13.86
N ARG A 275 9.24 -12.68 13.35
CA ARG A 275 8.21 -13.31 12.50
C ARG A 275 6.91 -13.49 13.24
N GLU A 276 6.93 -13.98 14.48
CA GLU A 276 5.74 -14.06 15.33
C GLU A 276 5.10 -12.69 15.49
N SER A 277 5.88 -11.65 15.79
CA SER A 277 5.37 -10.29 15.98
C SER A 277 4.74 -9.69 14.72
N ILE A 278 5.17 -10.10 13.52
CA ILE A 278 4.58 -9.67 12.24
C ILE A 278 3.32 -10.49 11.90
N LEU A 279 3.31 -11.78 12.23
CA LEU A 279 2.25 -12.74 11.88
C LEU A 279 1.14 -12.85 12.92
N GLN A 280 1.44 -12.52 14.17
CA GLN A 280 0.58 -12.61 15.37
C GLN A 280 0.93 -11.45 16.33
N PRO A 281 0.81 -10.19 15.89
CA PRO A 281 1.26 -9.00 16.63
C PRO A 281 0.70 -8.85 18.06
N GLN A 282 -0.44 -9.45 18.36
CA GLN A 282 -1.06 -9.39 19.70
C GLN A 282 -0.59 -10.51 20.64
N ALA A 283 0.19 -11.48 20.16
CA ALA A 283 0.67 -12.60 20.98
C ALA A 283 1.75 -12.19 21.98
N ALA A 284 2.46 -11.07 21.75
CA ALA A 284 3.58 -10.61 22.57
C ALA A 284 3.69 -9.07 22.57
N ILE A 285 2.96 -8.39 23.45
CA ILE A 285 2.94 -6.93 23.47
C ILE A 285 4.14 -6.39 24.23
N VAL A 286 4.91 -5.50 23.62
CA VAL A 286 6.09 -4.90 24.25
C VAL A 286 5.69 -4.08 25.48
N GLN A 287 6.45 -4.22 26.57
CA GLN A 287 6.19 -3.47 27.79
C GLN A 287 6.22 -1.95 27.53
N GLY A 288 5.17 -1.25 27.96
CA GLY A 288 4.95 0.17 27.68
C GLY A 288 4.11 0.48 26.43
N TYR A 289 3.68 -0.54 25.68
CA TYR A 289 2.80 -0.43 24.50
C TYR A 289 1.45 -1.14 24.69
N GLU A 290 1.09 -1.50 25.91
CA GLU A 290 -0.13 -2.27 26.25
C GLU A 290 -1.43 -1.56 25.84
N ASN A 291 -1.40 -0.23 25.79
CA ASN A 291 -2.55 0.61 25.40
C ASN A 291 -2.42 1.18 23.99
N ALA A 292 -1.42 0.74 23.21
CA ALA A 292 -1.24 1.18 21.83
C ALA A 292 -2.32 0.59 20.92
N SER A 293 -2.56 1.23 19.77
CA SER A 293 -3.44 0.66 18.75
C SER A 293 -2.91 -0.71 18.29
N PRO A 294 -3.79 -1.72 18.10
CA PRO A 294 -3.38 -3.02 17.60
C PRO A 294 -2.62 -2.92 16.28
N MET A 295 -1.48 -3.61 16.19
CA MET A 295 -0.78 -3.79 14.92
C MET A 295 -1.53 -4.79 14.04
N VAL A 296 -1.60 -4.49 12.75
CA VAL A 296 -2.21 -5.32 11.71
C VAL A 296 -1.47 -6.64 11.56
N GLU A 297 -2.17 -7.74 11.32
CA GLU A 297 -1.56 -9.03 10.97
C GLU A 297 -1.10 -9.06 9.51
N TYR A 298 0.14 -9.46 9.25
CA TYR A 298 0.71 -9.43 7.90
C TYR A 298 0.74 -10.79 7.19
N ARG A 299 0.15 -11.84 7.78
CA ARG A 299 0.16 -13.21 7.22
C ARG A 299 -0.31 -13.28 5.78
N GLU A 300 -1.42 -12.59 5.50
CA GLU A 300 -2.00 -12.56 4.16
C GLU A 300 -1.43 -11.38 3.35
N ILE A 301 -0.73 -10.43 3.98
CA ILE A 301 -0.20 -9.20 3.35
C ILE A 301 1.14 -9.44 2.66
N LEU A 302 2.04 -10.18 3.30
CA LEU A 302 3.39 -10.42 2.80
C LEU A 302 3.49 -11.84 2.24
N SER A 303 4.03 -11.96 1.03
CA SER A 303 4.47 -13.28 0.53
C SER A 303 5.64 -13.80 1.37
N SER A 304 5.93 -15.09 1.30
CA SER A 304 7.08 -15.69 1.99
C SER A 304 8.40 -14.99 1.64
N GLU A 305 8.65 -14.68 0.37
CA GLU A 305 9.86 -13.96 -0.06
C GLU A 305 9.93 -12.53 0.49
N GLN A 306 8.79 -11.85 0.59
CA GLN A 306 8.72 -10.51 1.18
C GLN A 306 8.92 -10.56 2.70
N MET A 307 8.37 -11.59 3.36
CA MET A 307 8.58 -11.84 4.78
C MET A 307 10.07 -12.04 5.07
N ASP A 308 10.74 -12.89 4.28
CA ASP A 308 12.16 -13.14 4.45
C ASP A 308 12.97 -11.86 4.26
N SER A 309 12.63 -11.07 3.23
CA SER A 309 13.32 -9.82 2.95
C SER A 309 13.14 -8.75 4.04
N ILE A 310 11.93 -8.54 4.55
CA ILE A 310 11.70 -7.57 5.62
C ILE A 310 12.36 -8.01 6.93
N VAL A 311 12.28 -9.30 7.28
CA VAL A 311 12.93 -9.85 8.47
C VAL A 311 14.44 -9.66 8.39
N ASN A 312 15.05 -10.01 7.25
CA ASN A 312 16.49 -9.80 7.02
C ASN A 312 16.87 -8.33 7.15
N PHE A 313 16.12 -7.43 6.51
CA PHE A 313 16.36 -6.00 6.63
C PHE A 313 16.34 -5.52 8.09
N LEU A 314 15.32 -5.91 8.88
CA LEU A 314 15.20 -5.52 10.29
C LEU A 314 16.36 -6.06 11.14
N MET A 315 16.77 -7.31 10.90
CA MET A 315 17.90 -7.95 11.58
C MET A 315 19.26 -7.31 11.21
N GLU A 316 19.38 -6.80 9.98
CA GLU A 316 20.60 -6.16 9.47
C GLU A 316 20.75 -4.69 9.87
N GLN A 317 19.70 -4.05 10.40
CA GLN A 317 19.78 -2.64 10.82
C GLN A 317 20.72 -2.38 12.00
N LYS A 318 21.51 -3.37 12.46
CA LYS A 318 22.53 -3.25 13.51
C LYS A 318 23.22 -1.87 13.41
N PRO A 319 23.45 -1.18 14.53
CA PRO A 319 24.14 0.09 14.47
C PRO A 319 25.43 -0.12 13.69
N ARG A 320 25.63 0.64 12.61
CA ARG A 320 27.00 0.85 12.13
C ARG A 320 27.75 1.30 13.36
N GLU A 321 28.68 0.47 13.79
CA GLU A 321 29.49 0.74 14.95
C GLU A 321 29.94 2.20 14.88
N ARG A 322 29.99 2.85 16.04
CA ARG A 322 30.71 4.11 16.25
C ARG A 322 32.22 3.93 15.97
N GLU A 323 32.60 3.31 14.85
CA GLU A 323 33.98 3.12 14.41
C GLU A 323 34.65 4.43 13.98
N ALA A 324 33.91 5.54 13.86
CA ALA A 324 34.46 6.81 13.40
C ALA A 324 34.67 7.89 14.47
N LEU A 325 34.04 7.82 15.66
CA LEU A 325 34.21 8.89 16.67
C LEU A 325 35.20 8.56 17.79
N HIS A 326 35.46 7.30 18.13
CA HIS A 326 36.47 6.98 19.15
C HIS A 326 37.90 6.88 18.59
N LYS A 327 38.08 6.63 17.28
CA LYS A 327 39.41 6.62 16.63
C LYS A 327 40.01 8.03 16.44
N LEU A 328 39.23 9.09 16.62
CA LEU A 328 39.73 10.48 16.58
C LEU A 328 40.11 11.05 17.96
N GLU A 329 39.71 10.41 19.06
CA GLU A 329 40.04 10.86 20.43
C GLU A 329 41.05 9.96 21.17
N SER A 330 41.52 8.88 20.55
CA SER A 330 42.50 7.97 21.17
C SER A 330 43.66 7.58 20.26
N THR A 331 44.04 8.44 19.31
CA THR A 331 45.37 8.36 18.69
C THR A 331 46.30 9.23 19.56
N PRO A 332 47.40 8.68 20.10
CA PRO A 332 48.18 9.29 21.19
C PRO A 332 48.80 10.65 20.88
#